data_AF-A0A239IAE0-F1
#
_entry.id   AF-A0A239IAE0-F1
#
_cell.length_a   1.000
_cell.length_b   1.000
_cell.length_c   1.000
_cell.angle_alpha   90.00
_cell.angle_beta   90.00
_cell.angle_gamma   90.00
#
_symmetry.space_group_name_H-M   'P 1'
#
loop_
_entity.id
_entity.type
_entity.pdbx_description
1 polymer ?
#
loop_
_entity_poly.entity_id
_entity_poly.type
_entity_poly.pdbx_seq_one_letter_code
_entity_poly.pdbx_strand_id
1 'polypeptide(L)'
;MATMMAGMDMTVAAPRKVSRTRAESLAERNRELFELQHRARRGPTPEVFFTKHLDNSRIVKQDDPERRKEMRSFAVAMTVLFALVMVFVWQHFSAIEIGYKIEAQKTQVEQLREENRQLRLNEAQLTDPGRIDKIAKQLGLDQPQPGQVVRTDGMDANAPASVAEVSTPAPANVN
;
A
#
# COMPACT_ATOMS: atom_id res chain seq x y z
N MET A 1 -53.99 -22.62 45.15
CA MET A 1 -53.01 -23.70 44.98
C MET A 1 -53.50 -24.65 43.91
N ALA A 2 -52.91 -24.61 42.70
CA ALA A 2 -52.86 -25.72 41.75
C ALA A 2 -51.94 -25.27 40.61
N THR A 3 -50.67 -25.58 40.83
CA THR A 3 -49.52 -25.34 39.98
C THR A 3 -49.45 -26.39 38.87
N MET A 4 -48.84 -25.99 37.74
CA MET A 4 -48.21 -26.83 36.70
C MET A 4 -49.14 -27.66 35.80
N MET A 5 -49.14 -27.34 34.51
CA MET A 5 -48.32 -28.07 33.52
C MET A 5 -48.37 -27.38 32.16
N ALA A 6 -47.30 -26.65 31.84
CA ALA A 6 -47.02 -26.20 30.48
C ALA A 6 -46.36 -27.38 29.73
N GLY A 7 -47.13 -28.07 28.90
CA GLY A 7 -46.59 -28.99 27.90
C GLY A 7 -45.90 -28.18 26.82
N MET A 8 -44.57 -28.22 26.78
CA MET A 8 -43.76 -27.76 25.66
C MET A 8 -43.96 -28.74 24.50
N ASP A 9 -44.87 -28.39 23.59
CA ASP A 9 -44.95 -29.05 22.30
C ASP A 9 -43.66 -28.77 21.53
N MET A 10 -42.78 -29.78 21.48
CA MET A 10 -41.66 -29.85 20.57
C MET A 10 -42.22 -29.92 19.14
N THR A 11 -42.45 -28.75 18.54
CA THR A 11 -42.67 -28.63 17.10
C THR A 11 -41.38 -29.03 16.40
N VAL A 12 -41.29 -30.30 16.03
CA VAL A 12 -40.25 -30.85 15.15
C VAL A 12 -40.24 -30.01 13.88
N ALA A 13 -39.17 -29.24 13.70
CA ALA A 13 -38.94 -28.45 12.50
C ALA A 13 -38.97 -29.38 11.28
N ALA A 14 -39.95 -29.14 10.41
CA ALA A 14 -40.07 -29.86 9.15
C ALA A 14 -38.74 -29.80 8.37
N PRO A 15 -38.26 -30.92 7.81
CA PRO A 15 -37.01 -30.90 7.06
C PRO A 15 -37.18 -29.94 5.88
N ARG A 16 -36.25 -28.97 5.77
CA ARG A 16 -36.14 -28.08 4.60
C ARG A 16 -36.20 -28.97 3.36
N LYS A 17 -37.24 -28.80 2.54
CA LYS A 17 -37.33 -29.49 1.24
C LYS A 17 -36.10 -29.07 0.44
N VAL A 18 -35.10 -29.96 0.39
CA VAL A 18 -34.01 -29.85 -0.56
C VAL A 18 -34.67 -29.79 -1.93
N SER A 19 -34.48 -28.70 -2.67
CA SER A 19 -34.99 -28.57 -4.02
C SER A 19 -34.31 -29.62 -4.87
N ARG A 20 -34.92 -30.81 -4.98
CA ARG A 20 -34.43 -31.89 -5.84
C ARG A 20 -34.37 -31.35 -7.25
N THR A 21 -33.23 -31.50 -7.90
CA THR A 21 -33.09 -31.07 -9.29
C THR A 21 -34.07 -31.89 -10.14
N ARG A 22 -34.58 -31.31 -11.23
CA ARG A 22 -35.49 -32.01 -12.14
C ARG A 22 -34.91 -33.35 -12.61
N ALA A 23 -33.59 -33.42 -12.78
CA ALA A 23 -32.86 -34.63 -13.12
C ALA A 23 -32.95 -35.72 -12.03
N GLU A 24 -32.80 -35.35 -10.76
CA GLU A 24 -32.95 -36.28 -9.63
C GLU A 24 -34.38 -36.81 -9.52
N SER A 25 -35.39 -35.94 -9.68
CA SER A 25 -36.80 -36.36 -9.66
C SER A 25 -37.14 -37.32 -10.80
N LEU A 26 -36.58 -37.10 -11.99
CA LEU A 26 -36.74 -38.01 -13.13
C LEU A 26 -36.02 -39.35 -12.89
N ALA A 27 -34.83 -39.32 -12.28
CA ALA A 27 -34.08 -40.53 -11.95
C ALA A 27 -34.81 -41.38 -10.91
N GLU A 28 -35.39 -40.77 -9.88
CA GLU A 28 -36.23 -41.44 -8.88
C GLU A 28 -37.45 -42.08 -9.54
N ARG A 29 -38.18 -41.33 -10.37
CA ARG A 29 -39.37 -41.85 -11.07
C ARG A 29 -39.02 -43.01 -12.02
N ASN A 30 -37.89 -42.94 -12.71
CA ASN A 30 -37.41 -44.03 -13.56
C ASN A 30 -37.05 -45.28 -12.74
N ARG A 31 -36.44 -45.11 -11.56
CA ARG A 31 -36.17 -46.22 -10.63
C ARG A 31 -37.46 -46.86 -10.13
N GLU A 32 -38.46 -46.06 -9.73
CA GLU A 32 -39.76 -46.58 -9.31
C GLU A 32 -40.44 -47.40 -10.41
N LEU A 33 -40.43 -46.90 -11.65
CA LEU A 33 -40.97 -47.64 -12.80
C LEU A 33 -40.23 -48.95 -13.05
N PHE A 34 -38.91 -48.96 -12.87
CA PHE A 34 -38.09 -50.16 -12.98
C PHE A 34 -38.42 -51.20 -11.90
N GLU A 35 -38.58 -50.77 -10.65
CA GLU A 35 -38.99 -51.61 -9.53
C GLU A 35 -40.39 -52.18 -9.72
N LEU A 36 -41.33 -51.36 -10.19
CA LEU A 36 -42.68 -51.81 -10.53
C LEU A 36 -42.66 -52.83 -11.67
N GLN A 37 -41.80 -52.62 -12.67
CA GLN A 37 -41.61 -53.56 -13.76
C GLN A 37 -40.99 -54.87 -13.26
N HIS A 38 -40.02 -54.82 -12.34
CA HIS A 38 -39.43 -56.00 -11.70
C HIS A 38 -40.46 -56.78 -10.89
N ARG A 39 -41.29 -56.08 -10.12
CA ARG A 39 -42.37 -56.68 -9.32
C ARG A 39 -43.47 -57.31 -10.18
N ALA A 40 -43.73 -56.75 -11.36
CA ALA A 40 -44.71 -57.28 -12.32
C ALA A 40 -44.16 -58.45 -13.16
N ARG A 41 -42.85 -58.72 -13.16
CA ARG A 41 -42.24 -59.86 -13.86
C ARG A 41 -42.46 -61.16 -13.08
N ARG A 42 -43.20 -62.10 -13.67
CA ARG A 42 -43.22 -63.51 -13.26
C ARG A 42 -42.62 -64.34 -14.40
N GLY A 43 -41.34 -64.69 -14.28
CA GLY A 43 -40.62 -65.57 -15.23
C GLY A 43 -39.45 -64.89 -15.96
N PRO A 44 -38.54 -65.67 -16.56
CA PRO A 44 -37.40 -65.16 -17.33
C PRO A 44 -37.92 -64.46 -18.58
N THR A 45 -37.57 -63.19 -18.75
CA THR A 45 -38.02 -62.35 -19.87
C THR A 45 -37.53 -62.97 -21.18
N PRO A 46 -38.41 -63.22 -22.17
CA PRO A 46 -37.94 -63.46 -23.52
C PRO A 46 -37.17 -62.23 -23.96
N GLU A 47 -35.90 -62.39 -24.35
CA GLU A 47 -35.10 -61.34 -24.97
C GLU A 47 -35.69 -61.06 -26.36
N VAL A 48 -36.79 -60.31 -26.39
CA VAL A 48 -37.31 -59.76 -27.62
C VAL A 48 -36.37 -58.64 -28.00
N PHE A 49 -35.36 -58.98 -28.80
CA PHE A 49 -34.51 -58.02 -29.49
C PHE A 49 -35.40 -57.23 -30.47
N PHE A 50 -36.05 -56.18 -29.95
CA PHE A 50 -36.67 -55.19 -30.81
C PHE A 50 -35.53 -54.52 -31.58
N THR A 51 -35.33 -54.89 -32.84
CA THR A 51 -34.45 -54.22 -33.80
C THR A 51 -34.99 -52.84 -34.19
N LYS A 52 -35.68 -52.15 -33.26
CA LYS A 52 -36.04 -50.75 -33.42
C LYS A 52 -34.73 -49.97 -33.45
N HIS A 53 -34.34 -49.55 -34.65
CA HIS A 53 -33.31 -48.56 -34.84
C HIS A 53 -33.79 -47.25 -34.19
N LEU A 54 -33.34 -47.02 -32.97
CA LEU A 54 -33.52 -45.76 -32.26
C LEU A 54 -32.65 -44.74 -32.97
N ASP A 55 -33.24 -44.04 -33.94
CA ASP A 55 -32.56 -42.95 -34.63
C ASP A 55 -32.45 -41.74 -33.68
N ASN A 56 -31.27 -41.62 -33.06
CA ASN A 56 -30.92 -40.52 -32.18
C ASN A 56 -30.44 -39.28 -32.95
N SER A 57 -30.50 -39.27 -34.29
CA SER A 57 -30.05 -38.15 -35.14
C SER A 57 -30.76 -36.82 -34.79
N ARG A 58 -31.96 -36.88 -34.21
CA ARG A 58 -32.77 -35.71 -33.84
C ARG A 58 -32.77 -35.39 -32.34
N ILE A 59 -32.04 -36.14 -31.52
CA ILE A 59 -31.91 -35.81 -30.09
C ILE A 59 -30.96 -34.63 -29.96
N VAL A 60 -31.51 -33.43 -30.11
CA VAL A 60 -30.84 -32.20 -29.74
C VAL A 60 -30.80 -32.18 -28.22
N LYS A 61 -29.59 -32.20 -27.65
CA LYS A 61 -29.37 -32.04 -26.22
C LYS A 61 -30.06 -30.76 -25.77
N GLN A 62 -31.20 -30.90 -25.10
CA GLN A 62 -31.97 -29.77 -24.64
C GLN A 62 -31.12 -29.03 -23.60
N ASP A 63 -30.76 -27.79 -23.94
CA ASP A 63 -29.97 -26.94 -23.05
C ASP A 63 -30.81 -26.58 -21.83
N ASP A 64 -30.40 -27.06 -20.67
CA ASP A 64 -31.03 -26.71 -19.41
C ASP A 64 -30.61 -25.28 -19.03
N PRO A 65 -31.52 -24.27 -19.09
CA PRO A 65 -31.16 -22.87 -18.91
C PRO A 65 -30.70 -22.58 -17.47
N GLU A 66 -31.11 -23.40 -16.51
CA GLU A 66 -30.70 -23.30 -15.10
C GLU A 66 -29.20 -23.60 -14.94
N ARG A 67 -28.71 -24.67 -15.56
CA ARG A 67 -27.27 -25.03 -15.55
C ARG A 67 -26.39 -23.93 -16.15
N ARG A 68 -26.90 -23.22 -17.17
CA ARG A 68 -26.20 -22.09 -17.80
C ARG A 68 -26.10 -20.89 -16.85
N LYS A 69 -27.12 -20.64 -16.01
CA LYS A 69 -27.08 -19.58 -14.99
C LYS A 69 -26.11 -19.91 -13.87
N GLU A 70 -26.11 -21.15 -13.38
CA GLU A 70 -25.18 -21.61 -12.34
C GLU A 70 -23.71 -21.54 -12.80
N MET A 71 -23.42 -22.00 -14.02
CA MET A 71 -22.07 -21.87 -14.60
C MET A 71 -21.64 -20.41 -14.75
N ARG A 72 -22.57 -19.51 -15.09
CA ARG A 72 -22.28 -18.07 -15.16
C ARG A 72 -22.02 -17.47 -13.78
N SER A 73 -22.80 -17.81 -12.75
CA SER A 73 -22.55 -17.33 -11.40
C SER A 73 -21.23 -17.86 -10.85
N PHE A 74 -20.89 -19.12 -11.13
CA PHE A 74 -19.58 -19.69 -10.78
C PHE A 74 -18.43 -18.97 -11.50
N ALA A 75 -18.58 -18.71 -12.80
CA ALA A 75 -17.58 -17.99 -13.57
C ALA A 75 -17.38 -16.55 -13.03
N VAL A 76 -18.48 -15.84 -12.75
CA VAL A 76 -18.42 -14.49 -12.16
C VAL A 76 -17.74 -14.53 -10.79
N ALA A 77 -18.10 -15.47 -9.92
CA ALA A 77 -17.46 -15.61 -8.61
C ALA A 77 -15.95 -15.87 -8.73
N MET A 78 -15.54 -16.75 -9.66
CA MET A 78 -14.14 -17.02 -9.95
C MET A 78 -13.40 -15.78 -10.47
N THR A 79 -13.99 -15.04 -11.39
CA THR A 79 -13.40 -13.81 -11.93
C THR A 79 -13.24 -12.75 -10.85
N VAL A 80 -14.24 -12.58 -9.97
CA VAL A 80 -14.17 -11.65 -8.83
C VAL A 80 -13.06 -12.06 -7.87
N LEU A 81 -12.99 -13.35 -7.49
CA LEU A 81 -11.93 -13.86 -6.63
C LEU A 81 -10.55 -13.61 -7.22
N PHE A 82 -10.37 -13.90 -8.51
CA PHE A 82 -9.12 -13.66 -9.23
C PHE A 82 -8.74 -12.17 -9.25
N ALA A 83 -9.69 -11.29 -9.53
CA ALA A 83 -9.47 -9.84 -9.51
C ALA A 83 -9.05 -9.34 -8.12
N LEU A 84 -9.68 -9.83 -7.05
CA LEU A 84 -9.31 -9.50 -5.67
C LEU A 84 -7.87 -9.90 -5.35
N VAL A 85 -7.47 -11.12 -5.75
CA VAL A 85 -6.08 -11.59 -5.56
C VAL A 85 -5.10 -10.74 -6.37
N MET A 86 -5.42 -10.40 -7.62
CA MET A 86 -4.56 -9.53 -8.43
C MET A 86 -4.39 -8.13 -7.82
N VAL A 87 -5.49 -7.52 -7.35
CA VAL A 87 -5.42 -6.22 -6.68
C VAL A 87 -4.61 -6.31 -5.40
N PHE A 88 -4.76 -7.38 -4.61
CA PHE A 88 -3.98 -7.58 -3.39
C PHE A 88 -2.48 -7.69 -3.69
N VAL A 89 -2.09 -8.48 -4.69
CA VAL A 89 -0.69 -8.62 -5.10
C VAL A 89 -0.14 -7.30 -5.64
N TRP A 90 -0.92 -6.58 -6.44
CA TRP A 90 -0.54 -5.27 -6.95
C TRP A 90 -0.37 -4.25 -5.81
N GLN A 91 -1.28 -4.22 -4.84
CA GLN A 91 -1.17 -3.38 -3.65
C GLN A 91 0.07 -3.73 -2.83
N HIS A 92 0.34 -5.01 -2.61
CA HIS A 92 1.55 -5.47 -1.92
C HIS A 92 2.82 -5.00 -2.64
N PHE A 93 2.87 -5.16 -3.96
CA PHE A 93 4.01 -4.72 -4.76
C PHE A 93 4.18 -3.19 -4.73
N SER A 94 3.08 -2.44 -4.83
CA SER A 94 3.08 -0.98 -4.74
C SER A 94 3.50 -0.50 -3.35
N ALA A 95 3.05 -1.15 -2.28
CA ALA A 95 3.46 -0.84 -0.92
C ALA A 95 4.96 -1.09 -0.69
N ILE A 96 5.54 -2.13 -1.31
CA ILE A 96 6.97 -2.40 -1.27
C ILE A 96 7.74 -1.29 -2.01
N GLU A 97 7.32 -0.92 -3.22
CA GLU A 97 7.99 0.13 -4.01
C GLU A 97 7.85 1.53 -3.37
N ILE A 98 6.68 1.85 -2.81
CA ILE A 98 6.43 3.10 -2.07
C ILE A 98 7.22 3.10 -0.75
N GLY A 99 7.31 1.96 -0.06
CA GLY A 99 8.11 1.81 1.15
C GLY A 99 9.58 2.16 0.91
N TYR A 100 10.16 1.68 -0.20
CA TYR A 100 11.53 2.05 -0.57
C TYR A 100 11.67 3.51 -0.99
N LYS A 101 10.68 4.09 -1.69
CA LYS A 101 10.70 5.53 -2.03
C LYS A 101 10.65 6.41 -0.78
N ILE A 102 9.90 6.00 0.24
CA ILE A 102 9.85 6.70 1.53
C ILE A 102 11.18 6.58 2.26
N GLU A 103 11.78 5.38 2.32
CA GLU A 103 13.09 5.18 2.96
C GLU A 103 14.18 6.03 2.27
N ALA A 104 14.21 6.02 0.93
CA ALA A 104 15.16 6.79 0.14
C ALA A 104 15.01 8.31 0.32
N GLN A 105 13.77 8.80 0.40
CA GLN A 105 13.50 10.22 0.70
C GLN A 105 13.90 10.58 2.13
N LYS A 106 13.72 9.66 3.10
CA LYS A 106 14.16 9.85 4.48
C LYS A 106 15.68 9.98 4.57
N THR A 107 16.43 9.13 3.87
CA THR A 107 17.89 9.17 3.84
C THR A 107 18.40 10.50 3.26
N GLN A 108 17.75 11.01 2.21
CA GLN A 108 18.12 12.31 1.62
C GLN A 108 17.88 13.48 2.59
N VAL A 109 16.77 13.46 3.34
CA VAL A 109 16.49 14.50 4.34
C VAL A 109 17.50 14.45 5.49
N GLU A 110 17.89 13.25 5.93
CA GLU A 110 18.92 13.09 6.96
C GLU A 110 20.28 13.58 6.47
N GLN A 111 20.70 13.23 5.25
CA GLN A 111 21.92 13.74 4.64
C GLN A 111 21.94 15.27 4.56
N LEU A 112 20.86 15.87 4.06
CA LEU A 112 20.73 17.34 3.99
C LEU A 112 20.74 18.00 5.36
N ARG A 113 20.20 17.35 6.41
CA ARG A 113 20.27 17.85 7.79
C ARG A 113 21.68 17.78 8.35
N GLU A 114 22.39 16.70 8.09
CA GLU A 114 23.79 16.52 8.50
C GLU A 114 24.66 17.61 7.86
N GLU A 115 24.50 17.83 6.55
CA GLU A 115 25.19 18.88 5.80
C GLU A 115 24.87 20.28 6.35
N ASN A 116 23.58 20.58 6.59
CA ASN A 116 23.20 21.88 7.14
C ASN A 116 23.82 22.12 8.53
N ARG A 117 23.87 21.07 9.36
CA ARG A 117 24.52 21.13 10.67
C ARG A 117 26.02 21.40 10.56
N GLN A 118 26.70 20.72 9.63
CA GLN A 118 28.12 20.96 9.36
C GLN A 118 28.37 22.38 8.85
N LEU A 119 27.54 22.88 7.94
CA LEU A 119 27.64 24.24 7.43
C LEU A 119 27.47 25.28 8.54
N ARG A 120 26.49 25.10 9.44
CA ARG A 120 26.31 25.99 10.60
C ARG A 120 27.49 25.93 11.59
N LEU A 121 28.07 24.75 11.79
CA LEU A 121 29.27 24.63 12.63
C LEU A 121 30.48 25.33 12.00
N ASN A 122 30.65 25.20 10.68
CA ASN A 122 31.69 25.90 9.94
C ASN A 122 31.48 27.42 10.00
N GLU A 123 30.26 27.89 9.79
CA GLU A 123 29.88 29.30 9.91
C GLU A 123 30.19 29.85 11.30
N ALA A 124 29.85 29.10 12.36
CA ALA A 124 30.17 29.48 13.73
C ALA A 124 31.70 29.50 13.99
N GLN A 125 32.47 28.58 13.42
CA GLN A 125 33.94 28.60 13.50
C GLN A 125 34.57 29.74 12.69
N LEU A 126 33.99 30.11 11.55
CA LEU A 126 34.45 31.20 10.70
C LEU A 126 34.11 32.57 11.31
N THR A 127 32.96 32.66 11.96
CA THR A 127 32.47 33.88 12.62
C THR A 127 33.02 34.04 14.03
N ASP A 128 33.76 33.05 14.56
CA ASP A 128 34.36 33.13 15.89
C ASP A 128 35.25 34.39 16.00
N PRO A 129 34.85 35.39 16.80
CA PRO A 129 35.57 36.66 16.90
C PRO A 129 37.01 36.46 17.41
N GLY A 130 37.26 35.42 18.22
CA GLY A 130 38.61 35.08 18.66
C GLY A 130 39.53 34.59 17.53
N ARG A 131 38.99 33.95 16.49
CA ARG A 131 39.73 33.57 15.28
C ARG A 131 39.96 34.77 14.37
N ILE A 132 38.95 35.63 14.22
CA ILE A 132 39.04 36.87 13.44
C ILE A 132 40.10 37.80 14.04
N ASP A 133 40.12 38.02 15.36
CA ASP A 133 41.13 38.85 16.03
C ASP A 133 42.55 38.31 15.87
N LYS A 134 42.73 36.98 15.89
CA LYS A 134 44.05 36.36 15.64
C LYS A 134 44.54 36.61 14.22
N ILE A 135 43.65 36.45 13.23
CA ILE A 135 43.97 36.71 11.82
C ILE A 135 44.21 38.21 11.60
N ALA A 136 43.42 39.08 12.21
CA ALA A 136 43.59 40.54 12.15
C ALA A 136 44.98 40.93 12.65
N LYS A 137 45.41 40.42 13.82
CA LYS A 137 46.74 40.69 14.37
C LYS A 137 47.88 40.15 13.50
N GLN A 138 47.70 38.98 12.87
CA GLN A 138 48.68 38.44 11.90
C GLN A 138 48.81 39.31 10.64
N LEU A 139 47.71 39.96 10.24
CA LEU A 139 47.69 40.91 9.13
C LEU A 139 48.11 42.33 9.53
N GLY A 140 48.54 42.55 10.79
CA GLY A 140 48.95 43.84 11.30
C GLY A 140 47.80 44.81 11.62
N LEU A 141 46.56 44.31 11.65
CA LEU A 141 45.37 45.05 12.06
C LEU A 141 45.18 44.89 13.57
N ASP A 142 45.14 46.00 14.30
CA ASP A 142 44.92 46.04 15.75
C ASP A 142 43.74 46.96 16.09
N GLN A 143 43.23 46.88 17.33
CA GLN A 143 42.10 47.70 17.75
C GLN A 143 42.43 49.19 17.56
N PRO A 144 41.55 49.97 16.91
CA PRO A 144 41.79 51.38 16.66
C PRO A 144 41.90 52.13 17.99
N GLN A 145 42.92 52.98 18.13
CA GLN A 145 43.07 53.82 19.31
C GLN A 145 41.93 54.86 19.37
N PRO A 146 41.51 55.30 20.58
CA PRO A 146 40.46 56.31 20.73
C PRO A 146 40.84 57.58 19.94
N GLY A 147 40.09 57.88 18.86
CA GLY A 147 40.32 59.04 17.97
C GLY A 147 40.78 58.71 16.55
N GLN A 148 41.11 57.45 16.22
CA GLN A 148 41.62 57.05 14.89
C GLN A 148 40.51 56.65 13.88
N VAL A 149 39.24 56.63 14.29
CA VAL A 149 38.11 56.20 13.46
C VAL A 149 37.47 57.41 12.78
N VAL A 150 37.78 57.63 11.49
CA VAL A 150 37.14 58.65 10.66
C VAL A 150 35.91 58.04 9.98
N ARG A 151 34.71 58.37 10.46
CA ARG A 151 33.45 57.96 9.83
C ARG A 151 33.19 58.88 8.62
N THR A 152 33.23 58.33 7.41
CA THR A 152 33.04 59.10 6.16
C THR A 152 31.58 59.43 5.84
N ASP A 153 30.65 58.94 6.66
CA ASP A 153 29.23 59.18 6.48
C ASP A 153 28.87 60.47 7.22
N GLY A 154 28.89 61.56 6.46
CA GLY A 154 28.81 62.92 6.98
C GLY A 154 27.61 63.19 7.88
N MET A 155 27.90 63.79 9.04
CA MET A 155 27.29 65.05 9.49
C MET A 155 27.93 65.52 10.80
N ASP A 156 29.24 65.82 10.79
CA ASP A 156 29.85 66.67 11.84
C ASP A 156 30.87 67.59 11.16
N ALA A 157 30.38 68.78 10.78
CA ALA A 157 31.11 69.80 10.04
C ALA A 157 32.18 70.55 10.86
N ASN A 158 32.75 69.96 11.91
CA ASN A 158 33.72 70.68 12.74
C ASN A 158 34.69 69.78 13.53
N ALA A 159 35.48 68.95 12.84
CA ALA A 159 36.69 68.35 13.41
C ALA A 159 37.88 68.59 12.46
N PRO A 160 39.00 69.18 12.94
CA PRO A 160 40.12 69.51 12.09
C PRO A 160 40.81 68.25 11.59
N ALA A 161 40.95 68.14 10.27
CA ALA A 161 41.73 67.12 9.61
C ALA A 161 43.20 67.18 10.06
N SER A 162 43.58 66.38 11.04
CA SER A 162 44.98 66.13 11.36
C SER A 162 45.52 65.07 10.41
N VAL A 163 46.17 65.56 9.36
CA VAL A 163 47.12 64.85 8.51
C VAL A 163 47.92 63.80 9.29
N ALA A 164 47.85 62.55 8.84
CA ALA A 164 48.68 61.47 9.35
C ALA A 164 50.13 61.70 8.92
N GLU A 165 50.99 62.07 9.87
CA GLU A 165 52.43 62.09 9.70
C GLU A 165 52.97 60.66 9.75
N VAL A 166 53.42 60.15 8.61
CA VAL A 166 54.12 58.86 8.49
C VAL A 166 55.52 59.02 9.10
N SER A 167 55.68 58.61 10.36
CA SER A 167 56.99 58.49 11.01
C SER A 167 57.61 57.13 10.66
N THR A 168 58.45 57.08 9.63
CA THR A 168 59.34 55.95 9.37
C THR A 168 60.51 55.98 10.38
N PRO A 169 60.73 54.93 11.20
CA PRO A 169 61.89 54.88 12.07
C PRO A 169 63.18 54.67 11.26
N ALA A 170 64.21 55.44 11.63
CA ALA A 170 65.53 55.51 11.00
C ALA A 170 66.29 54.17 11.02
N PRO A 171 67.18 53.92 10.04
CA PRO A 171 68.00 52.71 10.01
C PRO A 171 69.10 52.77 11.10
N ALA A 172 69.06 51.83 12.04
CA ALA A 172 70.13 51.67 13.03
C ALA A 172 71.34 50.96 12.39
N ASN A 173 72.44 51.69 12.40
CA ASN A 173 73.75 51.41 11.85
C ASN A 173 74.45 50.19 12.50
N VAL A 174 75.20 49.48 11.67
CA VAL A 174 76.09 48.36 11.97
C VAL A 174 77.37 48.89 12.63
N ASN A 175 77.70 48.41 13.82
CA ASN A 175 79.09 48.09 14.25
C ASN A 175 79.08 47.18 15.48
#